data_AF-A0A5A7N8P1-F1
#
_entry.id   AF-A0A5A7N8P1-F1
#
_cell.length_a   1.000
_cell.length_b   1.000
_cell.length_c   1.000
_cell.angle_alpha   90.00
_cell.angle_beta   90.00
_cell.angle_gamma   90.00
#
_symmetry.space_group_name_H-M   'P 1'
#
loop_
_entity.id
_entity.type
_entity.pdbx_description
1 polymer ?
#
loop_
_entity_poly.entity_id
_entity_poly.type
_entity_poly.pdbx_seq_one_letter_code
_entity_poly.pdbx_strand_id
1 'polypeptide(L)'
;MTDISKDIVDLRYDFAGADLLLFGALSDVGGLSDQIDIVVSISGPTEDMRVRKKEKISGLWINNRAAIIRAAPGYYALSSTRPLDEISSSENLSRLALGADHLPLDIDLAPSAERTAFREGFIRNMVRAGLYRLDEDRVSLIGQTLFRTAVRLPPMCPKGFSMRGWWCLPMGW
;
A
#
# COMPACT_ATOMS: atom_id res chain seq x y z
N MET A 1 -15.38 8.20 18.27
CA MET A 1 -15.81 6.97 17.56
C MET A 1 -15.14 7.01 16.20
N THR A 2 -14.29 6.04 15.89
CA THR A 2 -13.69 5.90 14.56
C THR A 2 -14.66 5.06 13.75
N ASP A 3 -15.37 5.68 12.81
CA ASP A 3 -16.31 4.96 11.96
C ASP A 3 -15.54 4.17 10.89
N ILE A 4 -15.94 2.92 10.65
CA ILE A 4 -15.36 2.00 9.68
C ILE A 4 -16.45 1.71 8.67
N SER A 5 -16.53 2.49 7.59
CA SER A 5 -17.35 2.10 6.44
C SER A 5 -16.58 1.09 5.58
N LYS A 6 -17.07 -0.15 5.52
CA LYS A 6 -16.64 -1.18 4.57
C LYS A 6 -17.65 -1.24 3.43
N ASP A 7 -17.48 -0.38 2.42
CA ASP A 7 -18.21 -0.53 1.17
C ASP A 7 -17.40 -1.38 0.18
N ILE A 8 -17.92 -2.58 -0.10
CA ILE A 8 -17.42 -3.47 -1.16
C ILE A 8 -17.99 -2.92 -2.47
N VAL A 9 -17.15 -2.27 -3.29
CA VAL A 9 -17.56 -1.78 -4.61
C VAL A 9 -17.31 -2.86 -5.67
N ASP A 10 -18.36 -3.20 -6.41
CA ASP A 10 -18.37 -4.16 -7.53
C ASP A 10 -17.60 -3.58 -8.73
N LEU A 11 -16.64 -4.34 -9.27
CA LEU A 11 -15.62 -3.88 -10.22
C LEU A 11 -15.93 -4.34 -11.65
N ARG A 12 -16.15 -3.40 -12.58
CA ARG A 12 -16.16 -3.68 -14.04
C ARG A 12 -14.76 -3.42 -14.62
N TYR A 13 -14.21 -4.40 -15.34
CA TYR A 13 -12.78 -4.42 -15.73
C TYR A 13 -12.61 -4.59 -17.26
N ASP A 14 -11.72 -3.80 -17.87
CA ASP A 14 -11.11 -4.12 -19.16
C ASP A 14 -9.59 -4.37 -18.98
N PHE A 15 -9.05 -5.29 -19.79
CA PHE A 15 -7.72 -5.86 -19.58
C PHE A 15 -6.68 -5.15 -20.45
N ALA A 16 -6.14 -4.02 -19.97
CA ALA A 16 -5.00 -3.35 -20.62
C ALA A 16 -4.08 -2.56 -19.66
N GLY A 17 -4.12 -2.85 -18.35
CA GLY A 17 -3.63 -1.90 -17.36
C GLY A 17 -4.59 -0.71 -17.33
N ALA A 18 -5.64 -0.85 -16.53
CA ALA A 18 -6.71 0.12 -16.42
C ALA A 18 -6.46 1.04 -15.22
N ASP A 19 -6.92 2.28 -15.35
CA ASP A 19 -7.04 3.17 -14.20
C ASP A 19 -8.37 2.85 -13.53
N LEU A 20 -8.29 2.32 -12.32
CA LEU A 20 -9.45 2.03 -11.51
C LEU A 20 -9.89 3.32 -10.82
N LEU A 21 -10.98 3.92 -11.29
CA LEU A 21 -11.59 5.08 -10.65
C LEU A 21 -12.47 4.62 -9.49
N LEU A 22 -12.11 5.05 -8.28
CA LEU A 22 -12.79 4.70 -7.04
C LEU A 22 -13.51 5.93 -6.51
N PHE A 23 -14.74 5.70 -6.08
CA PHE A 23 -15.56 6.68 -5.40
C PHE A 23 -16.00 6.09 -4.07
N GLY A 24 -16.01 6.90 -3.03
CA GLY A 24 -16.65 6.56 -1.78
C GLY A 24 -17.37 7.76 -1.20
N ALA A 25 -18.29 7.47 -0.30
CA ALA A 25 -19.06 8.47 0.42
C ALA A 25 -18.71 8.42 1.91
N LEU A 26 -18.48 9.59 2.50
CA LEU A 26 -18.40 9.80 3.94
C LEU A 26 -19.83 9.99 4.46
N SER A 27 -20.27 9.06 5.30
CA SER A 27 -21.53 9.18 6.04
C SER A 27 -21.24 9.97 7.32
N ASP A 28 -22.05 11.00 7.59
CA ASP A 28 -22.07 11.72 8.87
C ASP A 28 -20.72 12.29 9.36
N VAL A 29 -20.10 13.15 8.56
CA VAL A 29 -18.88 13.88 8.95
C VAL A 29 -19.14 15.21 9.66
N GLY A 30 -20.38 15.52 10.05
CA GLY A 30 -20.71 16.68 10.90
C GLY A 30 -20.22 18.04 10.41
N GLY A 31 -19.98 18.22 9.11
CA GLY A 31 -19.38 19.43 8.53
C GLY A 31 -17.86 19.54 8.66
N LEU A 32 -17.17 18.48 9.13
CA LEU A 32 -15.72 18.40 9.28
C LEU A 32 -15.01 17.89 8.01
N SER A 33 -15.66 17.94 6.84
CA SER A 33 -15.10 17.45 5.57
C SER A 33 -13.70 18.00 5.28
N ASP A 34 -13.44 19.24 5.72
CA ASP A 34 -12.21 19.97 5.46
C ASP A 34 -11.10 19.64 6.48
N GLN A 35 -11.40 18.80 7.48
CA GLN A 35 -10.51 18.41 8.58
C GLN A 35 -10.25 16.89 8.62
N ILE A 36 -10.58 16.20 7.53
CA ILE A 36 -10.49 14.74 7.43
C ILE A 36 -9.48 14.38 6.36
N ASP A 37 -8.61 13.45 6.71
CA ASP A 37 -7.74 12.79 5.76
C ASP A 37 -8.29 11.42 5.37
N ILE A 38 -8.17 11.12 4.08
CA ILE A 38 -8.64 9.87 3.50
C ILE A 38 -7.43 9.12 2.98
N VAL A 39 -7.29 7.88 3.44
CA VAL A 39 -6.28 6.95 2.97
C VAL A 39 -6.93 5.73 2.36
N VAL A 40 -6.49 5.42 1.16
CA VAL A 40 -6.97 4.37 0.27
C VAL A 40 -5.92 3.29 0.22
N SER A 41 -6.26 2.04 0.50
CA SER A 41 -5.30 0.95 0.34
C SER A 41 -5.88 -0.21 -0.47
N ILE A 42 -5.15 -0.63 -1.50
CA ILE A 42 -5.46 -1.80 -2.32
C ILE A 42 -4.34 -2.81 -2.15
N SER A 43 -4.70 -4.04 -1.79
CA SER A 43 -3.76 -5.15 -1.64
C SER A 43 -4.17 -6.29 -2.57
N GLY A 44 -3.21 -6.85 -3.29
CA GLY A 44 -3.38 -8.13 -3.97
C GLY A 44 -3.35 -9.31 -2.97
N PRO A 45 -3.59 -10.53 -3.45
CA PRO A 45 -3.31 -11.76 -2.71
C PRO A 45 -1.89 -11.77 -2.15
N THR A 46 -1.73 -12.37 -0.98
CA THR A 46 -0.42 -12.53 -0.34
C THR A 46 0.23 -13.85 -0.75
N GLU A 47 1.53 -13.83 -1.00
CA GLU A 47 2.33 -15.00 -1.31
C GLU A 47 3.71 -14.95 -0.64
N ASP A 48 4.37 -16.10 -0.54
CA ASP A 48 5.74 -16.18 -0.02
C ASP A 48 6.74 -15.86 -1.14
N MET A 49 7.49 -14.78 -0.98
CA MET A 49 8.38 -14.25 -2.01
C MET A 49 9.84 -14.44 -1.63
N ARG A 50 10.63 -15.05 -2.52
CA ARG A 50 12.08 -15.24 -2.30
C ARG A 50 12.86 -14.03 -2.80
N VAL A 51 13.65 -13.43 -1.91
CA VAL A 51 14.51 -12.27 -2.22
C VAL A 51 15.97 -12.66 -2.08
N ARG A 52 16.79 -12.22 -3.04
CA ARG A 52 18.23 -12.46 -3.05
C ARG A 52 18.99 -11.16 -3.01
N LYS A 53 20.00 -11.10 -2.15
CA LYS A 53 20.95 -9.99 -2.13
C LYS A 53 22.06 -10.28 -3.15
N LYS A 54 22.30 -9.35 -4.07
CA LYS A 54 23.53 -9.35 -4.89
C LYS A 54 24.54 -8.46 -4.22
N GLU A 55 25.74 -8.98 -4.01
CA GLU A 55 26.83 -8.24 -3.38
C GLU A 55 28.03 -8.20 -4.33
N LYS A 56 28.71 -7.06 -4.38
CA LYS A 56 29.90 -6.89 -5.19
C LYS A 56 31.13 -6.94 -4.28
N ILE A 57 31.88 -8.03 -4.36
CA ILE A 57 33.09 -8.25 -3.57
C ILE A 57 34.26 -8.33 -4.57
N SER A 58 35.27 -7.49 -4.38
CA SER A 58 36.48 -7.47 -5.23
C SER A 58 36.20 -7.38 -6.73
N GLY A 59 35.21 -6.58 -7.14
CA GLY A 59 34.85 -6.40 -8.56
C GLY A 59 33.89 -7.44 -9.13
N LEU A 60 33.65 -8.56 -8.43
CA LEU A 60 32.79 -9.66 -8.86
C LEU A 60 31.40 -9.57 -8.20
N TRP A 61 30.35 -9.82 -8.98
CA TRP A 61 28.99 -9.97 -8.45
C TRP A 61 28.80 -11.39 -7.93
N ILE A 62 28.63 -11.53 -6.63
CA ILE A 62 28.39 -12.81 -5.99
C ILE A 62 26.91 -12.87 -5.60
N ASN A 63 26.25 -13.98 -5.96
CA ASN A 63 24.91 -14.27 -5.47
C ASN A 63 25.04 -14.60 -3.98
N ASN A 64 24.62 -13.67 -3.13
CA ASN A 64 24.63 -13.84 -1.69
C ASN A 64 23.35 -14.60 -1.24
N ARG A 65 23.23 -14.78 0.08
CA ARG A 65 22.13 -15.39 0.83
C ARG A 65 20.75 -14.94 0.31
N ALA A 66 19.79 -15.87 0.40
CA ALA A 66 18.40 -15.63 0.07
C ALA A 66 17.57 -15.56 1.36
N ALA A 67 16.57 -14.68 1.37
CA ALA A 67 15.54 -14.60 2.40
C ALA A 67 14.17 -14.92 1.78
N ILE A 68 13.21 -15.32 2.62
CA ILE A 68 11.81 -15.45 2.22
C ILE A 68 11.02 -14.37 2.94
N ILE A 69 10.30 -13.54 2.18
CA ILE A 69 9.31 -12.62 2.70
C ILE A 69 7.99 -13.37 2.75
N ARG A 70 7.46 -13.61 3.95
CA ARG A 70 6.22 -14.38 4.14
C ARG A 70 5.00 -13.50 3.94
N ALA A 71 3.96 -14.07 3.33
CA ALA A 71 2.66 -13.43 3.14
C ALA A 71 2.74 -11.99 2.58
N ALA A 72 3.67 -11.73 1.66
CA ALA A 72 3.82 -10.43 1.03
C ALA A 72 2.71 -10.23 -0.02
N PRO A 73 2.01 -9.09 -0.05
CA PRO A 73 1.10 -8.76 -1.15
C PRO A 73 1.81 -8.80 -2.50
N GLY A 74 1.26 -9.50 -3.49
CA GLY A 74 1.80 -9.46 -4.87
C GLY A 74 1.63 -8.08 -5.53
N TYR A 75 0.72 -7.26 -5.00
CA TYR A 75 0.49 -5.87 -5.38
C TYR A 75 0.06 -5.07 -4.16
N TYR A 76 0.49 -3.82 -4.07
CA TYR A 76 0.04 -2.87 -3.05
C TYR A 76 0.00 -1.47 -3.65
N ALA A 77 -1.13 -0.78 -3.52
CA ALA A 77 -1.20 0.64 -3.83
C ALA A 77 -1.88 1.39 -2.70
N LEU A 78 -1.31 2.55 -2.38
CA LEU A 78 -1.89 3.48 -1.45
C LEU A 78 -2.08 4.83 -2.12
N SER A 79 -3.23 5.45 -1.88
CA SER A 79 -3.47 6.85 -2.23
C SER A 79 -3.95 7.62 -1.01
N SER A 80 -3.58 8.89 -0.91
CA SER A 80 -3.95 9.73 0.23
C SER A 80 -4.32 11.15 -0.18
N THR A 81 -4.99 11.86 0.73
CA THR A 81 -5.32 13.30 0.59
C THR A 81 -4.09 14.19 0.76
N ARG A 82 -3.11 13.75 1.54
CA ARG A 82 -1.85 14.44 1.90
C ARG A 82 -0.71 13.43 2.12
N PRO A 83 0.55 13.86 2.26
CA PRO A 83 1.65 12.97 2.63
C PRO A 83 1.37 12.17 3.90
N LEU A 84 1.74 10.89 3.92
CA LEU A 84 1.35 9.99 5.03
C LEU A 84 1.90 10.42 6.39
N ASP A 85 3.09 11.00 6.41
CA ASP A 85 3.77 11.52 7.60
C ASP A 85 3.11 12.80 8.15
N GLU A 86 2.32 13.51 7.34
CA GLU A 86 1.46 14.61 7.79
C GLU A 86 0.06 14.15 8.23
N ILE A 87 -0.38 12.98 7.76
CA ILE A 87 -1.68 12.40 8.13
C ILE A 87 -1.58 11.72 9.49
N SER A 88 -0.54 10.91 9.71
CA SER A 88 -0.45 10.10 10.91
C SER A 88 0.98 9.75 11.33
N SER A 89 1.14 9.38 12.61
CA SER A 89 2.43 8.91 13.13
C SER A 89 2.86 7.57 12.52
N SER A 90 4.18 7.35 12.40
CA SER A 90 4.76 6.08 11.92
C SER A 90 4.26 4.85 12.68
N GLU A 91 3.94 4.99 13.97
CA GLU A 91 3.37 3.91 14.79
C GLU A 91 1.95 3.57 14.33
N ASN A 92 1.10 4.58 14.14
CA ASN A 92 -0.26 4.40 13.62
C ASN A 92 -0.27 3.86 12.19
N LEU A 93 0.61 4.36 11.32
CA LEU A 93 0.77 3.84 9.96
C LEU A 93 1.15 2.35 9.97
N SER A 94 2.07 1.95 10.85
CA SER A 94 2.46 0.53 11.04
C SER A 94 1.30 -0.32 11.56
N ARG A 95 0.56 0.19 12.54
CA ARG A 95 -0.62 -0.50 13.11
C ARG A 95 -1.71 -0.74 12.07
N LEU A 96 -1.90 0.20 11.14
CA LEU A 96 -2.90 0.13 10.09
C LEU A 96 -2.38 -0.49 8.78
N ALA A 97 -1.08 -0.83 8.73
CA ALA A 97 -0.39 -1.30 7.52
C ALA A 97 -0.53 -0.33 6.32
N LEU A 98 -0.41 0.97 6.60
CA LEU A 98 -0.52 2.06 5.61
C LEU A 98 0.86 2.52 5.16
N GLY A 99 1.17 2.26 3.89
CA GLY A 99 2.47 2.52 3.27
C GLY A 99 3.27 1.23 3.15
N ALA A 100 4.02 1.08 2.05
CA ALA A 100 4.84 -0.12 1.81
C ALA A 100 5.85 -0.37 2.96
N ASP A 101 6.36 0.70 3.55
CA ASP A 101 7.29 0.64 4.67
C ASP A 101 6.66 0.25 6.01
N HIS A 102 5.33 0.26 6.07
CA HIS A 102 4.54 -0.10 7.23
C HIS A 102 3.83 -1.44 7.09
N LEU A 103 4.01 -2.13 5.96
CA LEU A 103 3.48 -3.47 5.76
C LEU A 103 4.10 -4.46 6.77
N PRO A 104 3.29 -5.34 7.39
CA PRO A 104 3.74 -6.36 8.32
C PRO A 104 4.38 -7.53 7.56
N LEU A 105 5.58 -7.29 7.03
CA LEU A 105 6.36 -8.26 6.28
C LEU A 105 7.22 -9.07 7.25
N ASP A 106 6.98 -10.38 7.32
CA ASP A 106 7.86 -11.30 8.05
C ASP A 106 8.99 -11.81 7.15
N ILE A 107 10.18 -11.94 7.73
CA ILE A 107 11.42 -12.26 7.00
C ILE A 107 12.02 -13.52 7.62
N ASP A 108 11.94 -14.60 6.86
CA ASP A 108 12.47 -15.91 7.20
C ASP A 108 13.78 -16.19 6.44
N LEU A 109 14.56 -17.13 6.96
CA LEU A 109 15.85 -17.57 6.41
C LEU A 109 16.90 -16.45 6.26
N ALA A 110 16.76 -15.35 7.02
CA ALA A 110 17.72 -14.25 7.09
C ALA A 110 18.29 -14.07 8.51
N PRO A 111 19.61 -13.84 8.66
CA PRO A 111 20.19 -13.41 9.94
C PRO A 111 19.53 -12.12 10.44
N SER A 112 19.33 -11.99 11.74
CA SER A 112 18.63 -10.84 12.34
C SER A 112 19.22 -9.49 11.92
N ALA A 113 20.56 -9.39 11.82
CA ALA A 113 21.26 -8.18 11.40
C ALA A 113 21.03 -7.80 9.92
N GLU A 114 20.58 -8.74 9.07
CA GLU A 114 20.36 -8.51 7.64
C GLU A 114 18.87 -8.32 7.29
N ARG A 115 17.94 -8.59 8.22
CA ARG A 115 16.48 -8.55 7.97
C ARG A 115 16.02 -7.20 7.41
N THR A 116 16.47 -6.08 7.99
CA THR A 116 16.14 -4.74 7.50
C THR A 116 16.60 -4.54 6.05
N ALA A 117 17.81 -4.96 5.71
CA ALA A 117 18.33 -4.83 4.35
C ALA A 117 17.54 -5.68 3.33
N PHE A 118 17.09 -6.88 3.72
CA PHE A 118 16.19 -7.70 2.91
C PHE A 118 14.82 -7.05 2.74
N ARG A 119 14.25 -6.48 3.82
CA ARG A 119 12.97 -5.76 3.79
C ARG A 119 13.00 -4.61 2.78
N GLU A 120 13.98 -3.72 2.93
CA GLU A 120 14.10 -2.55 2.06
C GLU A 120 14.42 -2.98 0.62
N GLY A 121 15.27 -3.99 0.43
CA GLY A 121 15.59 -4.52 -0.89
C GLY A 121 14.36 -5.09 -1.59
N PHE A 122 13.51 -5.80 -0.84
CA PHE A 122 12.24 -6.30 -1.33
C PHE A 122 11.31 -5.17 -1.76
N ILE A 123 11.05 -4.19 -0.88
CA ILE A 123 10.16 -3.06 -1.17
C ILE A 123 10.67 -2.27 -2.37
N ARG A 124 11.97 -1.95 -2.42
CA ARG A 124 12.58 -1.27 -3.57
C ARG A 124 12.35 -2.03 -4.87
N ASN A 125 12.45 -3.36 -4.86
CA ASN A 125 12.19 -4.17 -6.06
C ASN A 125 10.72 -4.14 -6.46
N MET A 126 9.79 -4.22 -5.51
CA MET A 126 8.35 -4.14 -5.77
C MET A 126 7.92 -2.78 -6.31
N VAL A 127 8.49 -1.70 -5.76
CA VAL A 127 8.27 -0.32 -6.25
C VAL A 127 8.82 -0.17 -7.66
N ARG A 128 10.05 -0.64 -7.92
CA ARG A 128 10.67 -0.61 -9.25
C ARG A 128 9.90 -1.41 -10.29
N ALA A 129 9.27 -2.51 -9.88
CA ALA A 129 8.41 -3.33 -10.73
C ALA A 129 7.02 -2.69 -10.97
N GLY A 130 6.70 -1.59 -10.31
CA GLY A 130 5.38 -0.94 -10.36
C GLY A 130 4.28 -1.72 -9.62
N LEU A 131 4.66 -2.69 -8.79
CA LEU A 131 3.73 -3.50 -8.01
C LEU A 131 3.38 -2.84 -6.67
N TYR A 132 4.32 -2.08 -6.10
CA TYR A 132 4.09 -1.27 -4.89
C TYR A 132 4.07 0.20 -5.27
N ARG A 133 2.99 0.90 -4.91
CA ARG A 133 2.78 2.31 -5.27
C ARG A 133 2.31 3.12 -4.06
N LEU A 134 2.83 4.34 -3.98
CA LEU A 134 2.39 5.37 -3.06
C LEU A 134 2.07 6.60 -3.92
N ASP A 135 0.79 6.94 -3.96
CA ASP A 135 0.25 8.01 -4.79
C ASP A 135 -0.37 9.06 -3.83
N GLU A 136 0.50 9.88 -3.22
CA GLU A 136 0.12 10.98 -2.32
C GLU A 136 -0.55 12.13 -3.10
N ASP A 137 -1.41 12.90 -2.43
CA ASP A 137 -2.19 14.00 -3.01
C ASP A 137 -3.09 13.56 -4.21
N ARG A 138 -3.46 12.27 -4.26
CA ARG A 138 -4.30 11.70 -5.33
C ARG A 138 -5.72 11.41 -4.92
N VAL A 139 -6.09 11.68 -3.67
CA VAL A 139 -7.48 11.61 -3.21
C VAL A 139 -8.07 13.02 -3.21
N SER A 140 -9.17 13.20 -3.94
CA SER A 140 -9.89 14.47 -3.98
C SER A 140 -11.25 14.33 -3.32
N LEU A 141 -11.55 15.23 -2.39
CA LEU A 141 -12.89 15.45 -1.88
C LEU A 141 -13.72 16.20 -2.93
N ILE A 142 -14.97 15.76 -3.12
CA ILE A 142 -15.96 16.39 -3.98
C ILE A 142 -17.13 16.81 -3.08
N GLY A 143 -17.28 18.13 -2.89
CA GLY A 143 -18.21 18.65 -1.91
C GLY A 143 -17.78 18.27 -0.49
N GLN A 144 -18.74 17.88 0.35
CA GLN A 144 -18.48 17.57 1.76
C GLN A 144 -18.56 16.07 2.09
N THR A 145 -18.97 15.23 1.16
CA THR A 145 -19.33 13.84 1.46
C THR A 145 -18.79 12.82 0.48
N LEU A 146 -18.23 13.21 -0.66
CA LEU A 146 -17.71 12.27 -1.64
C LEU A 146 -16.21 12.41 -1.74
N PHE A 147 -15.52 11.29 -1.94
CA PHE A 147 -14.13 11.31 -2.37
C PHE A 147 -13.98 10.50 -3.65
N ARG A 148 -12.96 10.86 -4.43
CA ARG A 148 -12.52 10.07 -5.58
C ARG A 148 -11.01 9.87 -5.56
N THR A 149 -10.57 8.77 -6.15
CA THR A 149 -9.17 8.57 -6.53
C THR A 149 -9.07 7.63 -7.72
N ALA A 150 -7.97 7.72 -8.46
CA ALA A 150 -7.67 6.80 -9.54
C ALA A 150 -6.46 5.94 -9.13
N VAL A 151 -6.63 4.63 -9.14
CA VAL A 151 -5.55 3.68 -8.81
C VAL A 151 -5.14 2.91 -10.06
N ARG A 152 -3.86 2.99 -10.38
CA ARG A 152 -3.28 2.35 -11.56
C ARG A 152 -3.05 0.86 -11.32
N LEU A 153 -3.79 -0.02 -11.99
CA LEU A 153 -3.59 -1.46 -11.84
C LEU A 153 -2.57 -2.00 -12.86
N PRO A 154 -1.67 -2.92 -12.46
CA PRO A 154 -0.67 -3.48 -13.35
C PRO A 154 -1.32 -4.38 -14.42
N PRO A 155 -0.74 -4.47 -15.63
CA PRO A 155 -1.28 -5.26 -16.73
C PRO A 155 -1.29 -6.78 -16.45
N MET A 156 -0.42 -7.26 -15.55
CA MET A 156 -0.41 -8.64 -15.06
C MET A 156 -1.17 -8.70 -13.73
N CYS A 157 -2.50 -8.71 -13.81
CA CYS A 157 -3.38 -8.86 -12.66
C CYS A 157 -3.93 -10.30 -12.67
N PRO A 158 -3.36 -11.26 -11.90
CA PRO A 158 -3.97 -12.58 -11.76
C PRO A 158 -5.30 -12.43 -11.02
N LYS A 159 -6.28 -13.26 -11.39
CA LYS A 159 -7.60 -13.33 -10.72
C LYS A 159 -7.43 -13.43 -9.19
N GLY A 160 -8.03 -12.53 -8.41
CA GLY A 160 -8.05 -12.64 -6.93
C GLY A 160 -7.83 -11.37 -6.10
N PHE A 161 -7.88 -10.16 -6.68
CA PHE A 161 -7.70 -8.92 -5.90
C PHE A 161 -8.81 -8.70 -4.88
N SER A 162 -8.44 -8.30 -3.66
CA SER A 162 -9.38 -7.95 -2.58
C SER A 162 -9.00 -6.60 -1.99
N MET A 163 -9.89 -5.62 -2.07
CA MET A 163 -9.70 -4.33 -1.44
C MET A 163 -9.70 -4.52 0.09
N ARG A 164 -8.61 -4.11 0.76
CA ARG A 164 -8.44 -4.41 2.20
C ARG A 164 -9.20 -3.41 3.08
N GLY A 165 -9.40 -2.17 2.61
CA GLY A 165 -10.20 -1.15 3.30
C GLY A 165 -9.71 0.28 3.02
N TRP A 166 -10.46 1.26 3.53
CA TRP A 166 -10.15 2.69 3.49
C TRP A 166 -10.27 3.24 4.90
N TRP A 167 -9.44 4.23 5.22
CA TRP A 167 -9.39 4.81 6.56
C TRP A 167 -9.71 6.29 6.48
N CYS A 168 -10.67 6.71 7.31
CA CYS A 168 -10.97 8.10 7.61
C CYS A 168 -10.21 8.44 8.88
N LEU A 169 -9.18 9.28 8.77
CA LEU A 169 -8.32 9.68 9.90
C LEU A 169 -8.56 11.17 10.22
N PRO A 170 -8.85 11.52 11.48
CA PRO A 170 -8.88 12.92 11.89
C PRO A 170 -7.47 13.52 11.80
N MET A 171 -7.37 14.79 11.44
CA MET A 171 -6.08 15.49 11.41
C MET A 171 -5.34 15.41 12.76
N GLY A 172 -4.04 15.08 12.72
CA GLY A 172 -3.13 15.16 13.87
C GLY A 172 -3.03 13.91 14.77
N TRP A 173 -3.34 12.72 14.24
CA TRP A 173 -3.38 11.45 14.98
C TRP A 173 -2.21 10.51 14.66
#